data_AF-A0A392VCF8-F1
#
_entry.id   AF-A0A392VCF8-F1
#
_cell.length_a   1.000
_cell.length_b   1.000
_cell.length_c   1.000
_cell.angle_alpha   90.00
_cell.angle_beta   90.00
_cell.angle_gamma   90.00
#
_symmetry.space_group_name_H-M   'P 1'
#
loop_
_entity.id
_entity.type
_entity.pdbx_description
1 polymer ?
#
loop_
_entity_poly.entity_id
_entity_poly.type
_entity_poly.pdbx_seq_one_letter_code
_entity_poly.pdbx_strand_id
1 'polypeptide(L)' 'WQPPQFGWLKCNVDAGFHDHGLVTNRGWCIRNDAGLFVCAGTAWDKGAHSITEAEALALMEAMQS' A
#
# COMPACT_ATOMS: atom_id res chain seq x y z
N TRP A 1 0.39 -15.18 -8.67
CA TRP A 1 1.32 -14.03 -8.50
C TRP A 1 2.71 -14.48 -8.91
N GLN A 2 3.50 -13.62 -9.57
CA GLN A 2 4.89 -13.88 -9.94
C GLN A 2 5.78 -12.75 -9.40
N PRO A 3 7.03 -13.03 -9.00
CA PRO A 3 8.02 -12.01 -8.64
C PRO A 3 8.32 -11.07 -9.83
N PRO A 4 8.79 -9.83 -9.57
CA PRO A 4 9.18 -8.90 -10.63
C PRO A 4 10.51 -9.34 -11.28
N GLN A 5 10.95 -8.60 -12.31
CA GLN A 5 12.25 -8.83 -12.95
C GLN A 5 13.41 -8.62 -11.95
N PHE A 6 14.54 -9.29 -12.18
CA PHE A 6 15.76 -9.09 -11.41
C PHE A 6 16.10 -7.60 -11.22
N GLY A 7 16.42 -7.22 -9.99
CA GLY A 7 16.72 -5.83 -9.61
C GLY A 7 15.51 -4.91 -9.41
N TRP A 8 14.28 -5.39 -9.61
CA TRP A 8 13.05 -4.64 -9.34
C TRP A 8 12.46 -4.99 -7.98
N LEU A 9 11.81 -4.01 -7.37
CA LEU A 9 10.94 -4.21 -6.22
C LEU A 9 9.48 -4.23 -6.68
N LYS A 10 8.67 -5.06 -6.02
CA LYS A 10 7.23 -5.06 -6.16
C LYS A 10 6.60 -4.40 -4.95
N CYS A 11 5.81 -3.36 -5.18
CA CYS A 11 4.97 -2.73 -4.17
C CYS A 11 3.51 -3.15 -4.39
N ASN A 12 2.92 -3.81 -3.40
CA ASN A 12 1.50 -4.07 -3.33
C ASN A 12 0.89 -3.03 -2.38
N VAL A 13 -0.16 -2.35 -2.82
CA VAL A 13 -0.92 -1.38 -2.02
C VAL A 13 -2.38 -1.84 -1.92
N ASP A 14 -3.04 -1.44 -0.84
CA ASP A 14 -4.47 -1.66 -0.62
C ASP A 14 -5.02 -0.54 0.28
N ALA A 15 -6.26 -0.13 0.01
CA ALA A 15 -7.00 0.81 0.83
C ALA A 15 -8.32 0.21 1.35
N GLY A 16 -8.58 0.43 2.64
CA GLY A 16 -9.76 -0.08 3.32
C GLY A 16 -10.53 1.00 4.05
N PHE A 17 -11.86 0.96 3.98
CA PHE A 17 -12.73 1.96 4.59
C PHE A 17 -13.51 1.35 5.76
N HIS A 18 -13.56 2.06 6.89
CA HIS A 18 -14.32 1.66 8.07
C HIS A 18 -15.23 2.80 8.54
N ASP A 19 -16.10 2.51 9.51
CA ASP A 19 -17.00 3.50 10.13
C ASP A 19 -17.83 4.26 9.09
N HIS A 20 -18.53 3.52 8.21
CA HIS A 20 -19.30 4.08 7.10
C HIS A 20 -18.51 5.00 6.15
N GLY A 21 -17.19 4.77 6.04
CA GLY A 21 -16.29 5.55 5.17
C GLY A 21 -15.64 6.75 5.87
N LEU A 22 -15.81 6.91 7.18
CA LEU A 22 -15.21 8.00 7.95
C LEU A 22 -13.73 7.77 8.30
N VAL A 23 -13.27 6.52 8.23
CA VAL A 23 -11.88 6.15 8.45
C VAL A 23 -11.34 5.49 7.19
N THR A 24 -10.27 6.05 6.66
CA THR A 24 -9.51 5.46 5.55
C THR A 24 -8.26 4.80 6.13
N ASN A 25 -8.09 3.51 5.87
CA ASN A 25 -6.91 2.74 6.18
C ASN A 25 -6.16 2.46 4.88
N ARG A 26 -4.84 2.41 4.97
CA ARG A 26 -3.92 2.17 3.86
C ARG A 26 -2.87 1.17 4.31
N GLY A 27 -2.50 0.28 3.41
CA GLY A 27 -1.46 -0.69 3.66
C GLY A 27 -0.59 -0.89 2.42
N TRP A 28 0.68 -1.18 2.66
CA TRP A 28 1.59 -1.56 1.58
C TRP A 28 2.55 -2.67 2.00
N CYS A 29 3.01 -3.43 1.01
CA CYS A 29 4.00 -4.48 1.16
C CYS A 29 5.00 -4.45 0.00
N ILE A 30 6.29 -4.38 0.34
CA ILE A 30 7.39 -4.40 -0.62
C ILE A 30 8.05 -5.77 -0.61
N ARG A 31 8.27 -6.32 -1.80
CA ARG A 31 8.96 -7.58 -2.04
C ARG A 31 10.06 -7.40 -3.08
N ASN A 32 11.15 -8.15 -2.95
CA ASN A 32 12.22 -8.14 -3.93
C ASN A 32 11.89 -9.03 -5.15
N ASP A 33 12.83 -9.11 -6.07
CA ASP A 33 12.80 -9.92 -7.29
C ASP A 33 12.79 -11.44 -7.05
N ALA A 34 13.28 -11.91 -5.91
CA ALA A 34 13.06 -13.29 -5.45
C ALA A 34 11.67 -13.50 -4.83
N GLY A 35 10.88 -12.44 -4.71
CA GLY A 35 9.57 -12.45 -4.09
C GLY A 35 9.56 -12.47 -2.56
N LEU A 36 10.73 -12.31 -1.95
CA LEU A 36 10.91 -12.27 -0.52
C LEU A 36 10.42 -10.93 0.02
N PHE A 37 9.89 -10.98 1.23
CA PHE A 37 9.48 -9.79 1.97
C PHE A 37 10.67 -8.87 2.24
N VAL A 38 10.48 -7.57 2.03
CA VAL A 38 11.46 -6.53 2.34
C VAL A 38 10.94 -5.68 3.49
N CYS A 39 9.79 -5.03 3.31
CA CYS A 39 9.13 -4.24 4.34
C CYS A 39 7.62 -4.14 4.08
N ALA A 40 6.89 -3.65 5.07
CA ALA A 40 5.48 -3.30 4.96
C ALA A 40 5.16 -2.18 5.95
N GLY A 41 4.08 -1.46 5.68
CA GLY A 41 3.56 -0.42 6.55
C GLY A 41 2.04 -0.35 6.49
N THR A 42 1.49 0.32 7.48
CA THR A 42 0.07 0.70 7.50
C THR A 42 -0.04 2.15 7.96
N ALA A 43 -1.05 2.83 7.44
CA ALA A 43 -1.43 4.16 7.87
C ALA A 43 -2.95 4.27 7.91
N TRP A 44 -3.46 5.23 8.66
CA TRP A 44 -4.87 5.54 8.68
C TRP A 44 -5.09 7.00 9.06
N ASP A 45 -6.19 7.55 8.59
CA ASP A 45 -6.65 8.88 8.94
C ASP A 45 -8.18 8.95 9.01
N LYS A 46 -8.65 9.97 9.73
CA LYS A 46 -10.06 10.34 9.75
C LYS A 46 -10.34 11.22 8.54
N GLY A 47 -11.26 10.77 7.70
CA GLY A 47 -11.57 11.41 6.44
C GLY A 47 -12.07 10.38 5.43
N ALA A 48 -13.12 10.75 4.69
CA ALA A 48 -13.59 9.96 3.57
C ALA A 48 -12.76 10.33 2.34
N HIS A 49 -11.75 9.51 2.04
CA HIS A 49 -11.07 9.55 0.75
C HIS A 49 -11.88 8.76 -0.29
N SER A 50 -11.71 9.10 -1.56
CA SER A 50 -12.12 8.17 -2.62
C SER A 50 -11.20 6.94 -2.61
N ILE A 51 -11.68 5.81 -3.13
CA ILE A 51 -10.86 4.59 -3.29
C ILE A 51 -9.55 4.91 -4.03
N THR A 52 -9.64 5.63 -5.15
CA THR A 52 -8.47 6.00 -5.96
C THR A 52 -7.47 6.87 -5.19
N GLU A 53 -7.96 7.84 -4.42
CA GLU A 53 -7.10 8.72 -3.61
C GLU A 53 -6.40 7.93 -2.50
N ALA A 54 -7.13 7.05 -1.81
CA ALA A 54 -6.58 6.23 -0.74
C ALA A 54 -5.50 5.26 -1.24
N GLU A 55 -5.70 4.61 -2.39
CA GLU A 55 -4.70 3.75 -3.04
C GLU A 55 -3.46 4.55 -3.49
N ALA A 56 -3.65 5.77 -4.01
CA ALA A 56 -2.55 6.64 -4.40
C ALA A 56 -1.72 7.11 -3.19
N LEU A 57 -2.38 7.41 -2.06
CA LEU A 57 -1.71 7.74 -0.80
C LEU A 57 -0.94 6.53 -0.25
N ALA A 58 -1.50 5.33 -0.31
CA ALA A 58 -0.82 4.10 0.11
C ALA A 58 0.46 3.87 -0.70
N LEU A 59 0.42 4.16 -2.01
CA LEU A 59 1.60 4.11 -2.87
C LEU A 59 2.63 5.19 -2.53
N MET A 60 2.20 6.41 -2.24
CA MET A 60 3.09 7.49 -1.83
C MET A 60 3.81 7.15 -0.52
N GLU A 61 3.08 6.65 0.48
CA GLU A 61 3.64 6.22 1.77
C GLU A 61 4.63 5.05 1.58
N ALA A 62 4.33 4.11 0.67
CA ALA A 62 5.26 3.05 0.32
C ALA A 62 6.56 3.54 -0.34
N MET A 63 6.50 4.58 -1.16
CA MET A 63 7.69 5.18 -1.77
C MET A 63 8.57 5.94 -0.77
N GLN A 64 8.01 6.31 0.38
CA GLN A 64 8.70 7.03 1.45
C GLN A 64 9.26 6.10 2.55
N SER A 65 8.95 4.80 2.49
CA SER A 65 9.37 3.81 3.48
C SER A 65 10.77 3.23 3.26
#